data_AF-A0A1G9BXH6-F1
#
_entry.id   AF-A0A1G9BXH6-F1
#
_cell.length_a   1.000
_cell.length_b   1.000
_cell.length_c   1.000
_cell.angle_alpha   90.00
_cell.angle_beta   90.00
_cell.angle_gamma   90.00
#
_symmetry.space_group_name_H-M   'P 1'
#
loop_
_entity.id
_entity.type
_entity.pdbx_description
1 polymer ?
#
loop_
_entity_poly.entity_id
_entity_poly.type
_entity_poly.pdbx_seq_one_letter_code
_entity_poly.pdbx_strand_id
1 'polypeptide(L)'
;MTDWDEIRKYRYTKGAPPPEWPEGVRAISLEGVTLLGVNPKTNKLYWDGQELATEKRLANFERRMALAVTIATVVMAGIEIGRAAGLITH
;
A
#
# COMPACT_ATOMS: atom_id res chain seq x y z
N MET A 1 -1.08 10.28 34.94
CA MET A 1 -0.91 11.00 33.67
C MET A 1 -0.03 10.15 32.80
N THR A 2 -0.44 9.83 31.58
CA THR A 2 0.38 8.99 30.68
C THR A 2 1.67 9.73 30.34
N ASP A 3 2.82 9.13 30.66
CA ASP A 3 4.12 9.67 30.27
C ASP A 3 4.40 9.30 28.81
N TRP A 4 4.22 10.28 27.93
CA TRP A 4 4.39 10.08 26.50
C TRP A 4 5.87 9.96 26.08
N ASP A 5 6.78 10.52 26.85
CA ASP A 5 8.21 10.50 26.52
C ASP A 5 8.82 9.14 26.87
N GLU A 6 8.38 8.53 27.97
CA GLU A 6 8.71 7.14 28.30
C GLU A 6 8.21 6.16 27.23
N ILE A 7 6.96 6.30 26.79
CA ILE A 7 6.38 5.46 25.74
C ILE A 7 7.17 5.58 24.42
N ARG A 8 7.54 6.80 24.02
CA ARG A 8 8.34 7.03 22.81
C ARG A 8 9.73 6.46 22.92
N LYS A 9 10.35 6.53 24.10
CA LYS A 9 11.67 5.96 24.38
C LYS A 9 11.68 4.44 24.24
N TYR A 10 10.59 3.78 24.63
CA TYR A 10 10.48 2.32 24.58
C TYR A 10 9.61 1.81 23.44
N ARG A 11 9.44 2.54 22.32
CA ARG A 11 8.47 2.17 21.26
C ARG A 11 8.70 0.81 20.57
N TYR A 12 9.92 0.29 20.59
CA TYR A 12 10.29 -0.97 19.93
C TYR A 12 10.68 -2.02 20.97
N THR A 13 10.48 -3.30 20.62
CA THR A 13 11.00 -4.40 21.43
C THR A 13 12.54 -4.38 21.44
N LYS A 14 13.13 -4.88 22.53
CA LYS A 14 14.59 -5.03 22.65
C LYS A 14 15.14 -6.25 21.91
N GLY A 15 14.27 -7.22 21.59
CA GLY A 15 14.64 -8.44 20.87
C GLY A 15 14.85 -8.21 19.39
N ALA A 16 15.60 -9.12 18.75
CA ALA A 16 15.69 -9.13 17.30
C ALA A 16 14.30 -9.39 16.68
N PRO A 17 13.94 -8.69 15.59
CA PRO A 17 12.73 -9.03 14.85
C PRO A 17 12.87 -10.44 14.24
N PRO A 18 11.74 -11.11 13.91
CA PRO A 18 11.78 -12.36 13.18
C PRO A 18 12.59 -12.25 11.88
N PRO A 19 13.38 -13.28 11.51
CA PRO A 19 14.29 -13.23 10.37
C PRO A 19 13.59 -13.09 9.01
N GLU A 20 12.31 -13.46 8.92
CA GLU A 20 11.50 -13.34 7.71
C GLU A 20 10.97 -11.91 7.47
N TRP A 21 11.16 -10.99 8.42
CA TRP A 21 10.73 -9.61 8.27
C TRP A 21 11.66 -8.84 7.33
N PRO A 22 11.13 -7.84 6.60
CA PRO A 22 11.97 -6.98 5.77
C PRO A 22 13.04 -6.27 6.60
N GLU A 23 14.18 -5.98 5.97
CA GLU A 23 15.28 -5.27 6.61
C GLU A 23 14.81 -3.92 7.20
N GLY A 24 15.26 -3.61 8.42
CA GLY A 24 14.91 -2.39 9.13
C GLY A 24 13.54 -2.39 9.83
N VAL A 25 12.70 -3.43 9.64
CA VAL A 25 11.43 -3.57 10.35
C VAL A 25 11.68 -4.08 11.77
N ARG A 26 11.14 -3.39 12.78
CA ARG A 26 11.23 -3.77 14.20
C ARG A 26 9.84 -4.00 14.78
N ALA A 27 9.74 -4.97 15.69
CA ALA A 27 8.50 -5.21 16.41
C ALA A 27 8.22 -4.05 17.38
N ILE A 28 6.95 -3.68 17.47
CA ILE A 28 6.43 -2.69 18.40
C ILE A 28 6.35 -3.32 19.78
N SER A 29 6.82 -2.61 20.81
CA SER A 29 6.67 -3.02 22.22
C SER A 29 5.25 -2.80 22.73
N LEU A 30 4.91 -3.35 23.90
CA LEU A 30 3.60 -3.15 24.51
C LEU A 30 3.34 -1.67 24.82
N GLU A 31 4.36 -0.95 25.30
CA GLU A 31 4.30 0.48 25.55
C GLU A 31 4.08 1.23 24.23
N GLY A 32 4.84 0.86 23.19
CA GLY A 32 4.76 1.44 21.85
C GLY A 32 3.38 1.32 21.21
N VAL A 33 2.64 0.22 21.45
CA VAL A 33 1.25 0.05 20.95
C VAL A 33 0.35 1.21 21.39
N THR A 34 0.63 1.83 22.54
CA THR A 34 -0.14 2.98 23.05
C THR A 34 -0.06 4.21 22.13
N LEU A 35 0.93 4.26 21.21
CA LEU A 35 1.04 5.29 20.18
C LEU A 35 0.09 5.05 18.98
N LEU A 36 -0.55 3.88 18.91
CA LEU A 36 -1.55 3.57 17.89
C LEU A 36 -2.89 4.20 18.25
N GLY A 37 -3.37 5.10 17.39
CA GLY A 37 -4.66 5.75 17.51
C GLY A 37 -5.60 5.36 16.38
N VAL A 38 -6.90 5.45 16.65
CA VAL A 38 -7.93 5.41 15.61
C VAL A 38 -8.71 6.71 15.63
N ASN A 39 -8.94 7.30 14.46
CA ASN A 39 -9.85 8.43 14.36
C ASN A 39 -11.28 7.90 14.21
N PRO A 40 -12.19 8.10 15.18
CA PRO A 40 -13.53 7.52 15.17
C PRO A 40 -14.44 8.12 14.09
N LYS A 41 -14.10 9.29 13.54
CA LYS A 41 -14.89 9.92 12.46
C LYS A 41 -14.53 9.35 11.08
N THR A 42 -13.26 9.04 10.86
CA THR A 42 -12.76 8.62 9.55
C THR A 42 -12.38 7.14 9.49
N ASN A 43 -12.39 6.43 10.62
CA ASN A 43 -11.89 5.06 10.77
C ASN A 43 -10.46 4.85 10.25
N LYS A 44 -9.63 5.90 10.30
CA LYS A 44 -8.24 5.86 9.88
C LYS A 44 -7.35 5.53 11.07
N LEU A 45 -6.31 4.73 10.83
CA LEU A 45 -5.29 4.41 11.82
C LEU A 45 -4.19 5.47 11.81
N TYR A 46 -3.70 5.81 12.98
CA TYR A 46 -2.61 6.76 13.18
C TYR A 46 -1.55 6.16 14.08
N TRP A 47 -0.30 6.48 13.83
CA TRP A 47 0.83 6.12 14.66
C TRP A 47 1.55 7.39 15.11
N ASP A 48 1.52 7.66 16.43
CA ASP A 48 2.14 8.86 17.00
C ASP A 48 1.69 10.16 16.28
N GLY A 49 0.41 10.21 15.91
CA GLY A 49 -0.21 11.33 15.20
C GLY A 49 -0.05 11.32 13.67
N GLN A 50 0.73 10.42 13.09
CA GLN A 50 0.87 10.28 11.64
C GLN A 50 -0.13 9.26 11.08
N GLU A 51 -0.83 9.60 10.00
CA GLU A 51 -1.78 8.67 9.37
C GLU A 51 -1.03 7.46 8.79
N LEU A 52 -1.44 6.25 9.17
CA LEU A 52 -0.91 5.02 8.62
C LEU A 52 -1.59 4.73 7.28
N ALA A 53 -0.83 4.86 6.19
CA ALA A 53 -1.24 4.37 4.89
C ALA A 53 -1.01 2.85 4.85
N THR A 54 -2.09 2.08 4.79
CA THR A 54 -1.98 0.69 4.35
C THR A 54 -1.75 0.71 2.84
N GLU A 55 -0.53 0.34 2.41
CA GLU A 55 -0.30 0.10 0.99
C GLU A 55 -1.24 -1.02 0.54
N LYS A 56 -2.32 -0.65 -0.16
CA LYS A 56 -3.00 -1.57 -1.06
C LYS A 56 -2.07 -1.76 -2.24
N ARG A 57 -1.05 -2.61 -2.09
CA ARG A 57 -0.30 -3.10 -3.26
C ARG A 57 -1.34 -3.70 -4.17
N LEU A 58 -1.51 -3.09 -5.35
CA LEU A 58 -2.33 -3.68 -6.38
C LEU A 58 -1.84 -5.12 -6.55
N ALA A 59 -2.71 -6.09 -6.27
CA ALA A 59 -2.33 -7.48 -6.35
C ALA A 59 -1.82 -7.75 -7.78
N ASN A 60 -0.98 -8.77 -7.97
CA ASN A 60 -0.51 -9.16 -9.31
C ASN A 60 -1.68 -9.28 -10.32
N PHE A 61 -2.87 -9.60 -9.84
CA PHE A 61 -4.11 -9.61 -10.60
C PHE A 61 -4.48 -8.24 -11.20
N GLU A 62 -4.52 -7.17 -10.41
CA GLU A 62 -4.92 -5.84 -10.88
C GLU A 62 -3.89 -5.26 -11.86
N ARG A 63 -2.60 -5.55 -11.66
CA ARG A 63 -1.54 -5.21 -12.63
C ARG A 63 -1.71 -5.93 -13.96
N ARG A 64 -2.05 -7.22 -13.94
CA ARG A 64 -2.33 -7.99 -15.17
C ARG A 64 -3.59 -7.52 -15.89
N MET A 65 -4.61 -7.14 -15.12
CA MET A 65 -5.84 -6.57 -15.68
C MET A 65 -5.56 -5.22 -16.36
N ALA A 66 -4.79 -4.34 -15.72
CA ALA A 66 -4.38 -3.07 -16.34
C ALA A 66 -3.61 -3.30 -17.65
N LEU A 67 -2.66 -4.24 -17.66
CA LEU A 67 -1.90 -4.59 -18.87
C LEU A 67 -2.82 -5.11 -19.98
N ALA A 68 -3.77 -6.00 -19.66
CA ALA A 68 -4.71 -6.54 -20.63
C ALA A 68 -5.60 -5.44 -21.24
N VAL A 69 -6.07 -4.49 -20.42
CA VAL A 69 -6.85 -3.34 -20.89
C VAL A 69 -6.01 -2.46 -21.81
N THR A 70 -4.77 -2.13 -21.44
CA THR A 70 -3.89 -1.33 -22.30
C THR A 70 -3.63 -1.99 -23.65
N ILE A 71 -3.36 -3.30 -23.68
CA ILE A 71 -3.17 -4.05 -24.93
C ILE A 71 -4.45 -3.99 -25.78
N ALA A 72 -5.61 -4.25 -25.19
CA ALA A 72 -6.89 -4.20 -25.91
C ALA A 72 -7.15 -2.82 -26.51
N THR A 73 -6.87 -1.74 -25.77
CA THR A 73 -7.03 -0.36 -26.27
C THR A 73 -6.11 -0.08 -27.46
N VAL A 74 -4.86 -0.50 -27.40
CA VAL A 74 -3.89 -0.30 -28.51
C VAL A 74 -4.30 -1.10 -29.75
N VAL A 75 -4.72 -2.35 -29.57
CA VAL A 75 -5.20 -3.19 -30.68
C VAL A 75 -6.42 -2.58 -31.34
N MET A 76 -7.40 -2.14 -30.54
CA MET A 76 -8.61 -1.49 -31.06
C MET A 76 -8.27 -0.21 -31.84
N ALA A 77 -7.39 0.64 -31.30
CA ALA A 77 -6.94 1.84 -32.00
C ALA A 77 -6.25 1.50 -33.34
N GLY A 78 -5.42 0.46 -33.39
CA GLY A 78 -4.78 -0.02 -34.61
C GLY A 78 -5.78 -0.52 -35.66
N ILE A 79 -6.78 -1.30 -35.23
CA ILE A 79 -7.87 -1.78 -36.11
C ILE A 79 -8.64 -0.60 -36.68
N GLU A 80 -8.94 0.41 -35.87
CA GLU A 80 -9.73 1.57 -36.28
C GLU A 80 -8.98 2.44 -37.29
N ILE A 81 -7.67 2.65 -37.08
CA ILE A 81 -6.79 3.31 -38.07
C ILE A 81 -6.72 2.49 -39.37
N GLY A 82 -6.54 1.18 -39.28
CA GLY A 82 -6.46 0.30 -40.45
C GLY A 82 -7.76 0.28 -41.27
N ARG A 83 -8.92 0.32 -40.60
CA ARG A 83 -10.23 0.50 -41.25
C ARG A 83 -10.34 1.87 -41.92
N ALA A 84 -9.96 2.95 -41.24
CA ALA A 84 -9.99 4.30 -41.79
C ALA A 84 -9.08 4.46 -43.02
N ALA A 85 -7.94 3.76 -43.05
CA ALA A 85 -7.00 3.74 -44.17
C ALA A 85 -7.42 2.78 -45.32
N GLY A 86 -8.51 2.01 -45.16
CA GLY A 86 -8.95 1.02 -46.15
C GLY A 86 -8.06 -0.22 -46.27
N LEU A 87 -7.15 -0.43 -45.31
CA LEU A 87 -6.23 -1.57 -45.27
C LEU A 87 -6.87 -2.82 -44.64
N ILE A 88 -7.98 -2.64 -43.91
CA ILE A 88 -8.73 -3.72 -43.26
C ILE A 88 -10.17 -3.70 -43.77
N THR A 89 -10.51 -4.63 -44.66
CA THR A 89 -11.87 -4.91 -45.14
C THR A 89 -12.23 -6.34 -44.76
N HIS A 90 -13.07 -6.47 -43.73
CA HIS A 90 -13.62 -7.70 -43.15
C HIS A 90 -12.66 -8.88 -42.91
#